data_AF-A0A9X4S4R3-F1
#
_entry.id   AF-A0A9X4S4R3-F1
#
_cell.length_a   1.000
_cell.length_b   1.000
_cell.length_c   1.000
_cell.angle_alpha   90.00
_cell.angle_beta   90.00
_cell.angle_gamma   90.00
#
_symmetry.space_group_name_H-M   'P 1'
#
loop_
_entity.id
_entity.type
_entity.pdbx_description
1 polymer ?
#
loop_
_entity_poly.entity_id
_entity_poly.type
_entity_poly.pdbx_seq_one_letter_code
_entity_poly.pdbx_strand_id
1 'polypeptide(L)'
;MNYELVTLIRRGNPEWEGIAERLHCEAEKLISVLPSPEFSKSIEDLKIEGINLFDYLTRRSYDLSQSLFFNRAPVPSFSEIFMNEDYSISIIHEGQEIGIMELFQNTRRLVKNIQYLHENGEKDYIEEYAIDGKIFSEIFYFNNLPQEIHFYNDKKIPVISYFFYEGRLEYVSLNDQRTGEVKEGFKSLDSFISEQVAKIITSIDQVRISFLGLELTALSKTNSHNILRLNESPFDENGEVKGNLLAILTNKIDYIQEVEVSLETKQSLIKKGVPVSKVKVIRERKKEYES
;
A
#
# COMPACT_ATOMS: atom_id res chain seq x y z
N MET A 1 -11.27 15.20 -11.08
CA MET A 1 -9.89 15.20 -10.53
C MET A 1 -9.10 14.15 -11.28
N ASN A 2 -7.76 14.30 -11.36
CA ASN A 2 -6.91 13.26 -11.95
C ASN A 2 -6.15 12.56 -10.83
N TYR A 3 -6.25 11.23 -10.79
CA TYR A 3 -5.57 10.39 -9.81
C TYR A 3 -4.60 9.43 -10.48
N GLU A 4 -3.47 9.20 -9.83
CA GLU A 4 -2.66 8.00 -10.07
C GLU A 4 -2.91 7.04 -8.90
N LEU A 5 -3.40 5.83 -9.19
CA LEU A 5 -3.69 4.80 -8.21
C LEU A 5 -2.60 3.74 -8.20
N VAL A 6 -2.07 3.45 -7.02
CA VAL A 6 -0.94 2.53 -6.81
C VAL A 6 -1.20 1.61 -5.63
N THR A 7 -0.55 0.45 -5.60
CA THR A 7 -0.57 -0.43 -4.41
C THR A 7 0.08 0.27 -3.20
N LEU A 8 1.35 0.66 -3.35
CA LEU A 8 2.18 1.33 -2.35
C LEU A 8 3.18 2.26 -3.06
N ILE A 9 3.70 3.26 -2.34
CA ILE A 9 4.85 4.05 -2.80
C ILE A 9 6.10 3.17 -2.68
N ARG A 10 6.82 2.95 -3.80
CA ARG A 10 8.03 2.13 -3.84
C ARG A 10 9.25 2.95 -4.29
N ARG A 11 9.84 3.68 -3.36
CA ARG A 11 11.04 4.48 -3.63
C ARG A 11 12.20 3.59 -4.10
N GLY A 12 12.98 4.08 -5.07
CA GLY A 12 14.12 3.35 -5.64
C GLY A 12 13.76 2.26 -6.66
N ASN A 13 12.47 2.04 -6.95
CA ASN A 13 12.05 1.21 -8.08
C ASN A 13 12.02 2.08 -9.35
N PRO A 14 12.70 1.69 -10.45
CA PRO A 14 12.66 2.43 -11.73
C PRO A 14 11.25 2.71 -12.26
N GLU A 15 10.30 1.79 -12.04
CA GLU A 15 8.91 1.96 -12.47
C GLU A 15 8.19 3.07 -11.69
N TRP A 16 8.63 3.35 -10.46
CA TRP A 16 8.10 4.44 -9.65
C TRP A 16 8.58 5.81 -10.12
N GLU A 17 9.78 5.91 -10.68
CA GLU A 17 10.30 7.19 -11.17
C GLU A 17 9.38 7.78 -12.25
N GLY A 18 8.91 6.95 -13.18
CA GLY A 18 7.97 7.36 -14.21
C GLY A 18 6.60 7.79 -13.65
N ILE A 19 6.16 7.22 -12.52
CA ILE A 19 4.95 7.65 -11.81
C ILE A 19 5.18 9.01 -11.13
N ALA A 20 6.31 9.17 -10.43
CA ALA A 20 6.64 10.41 -9.73
C ALA A 20 6.75 11.62 -10.68
N GLU A 21 7.40 11.44 -11.83
CA GLU A 21 7.48 12.49 -12.86
C GLU A 21 6.10 12.96 -13.34
N ARG A 22 5.14 12.03 -13.50
CA ARG A 22 3.77 12.38 -13.93
C ARG A 22 3.00 13.13 -12.87
N LEU A 23 3.08 12.70 -11.61
CA LEU A 23 2.44 13.39 -10.50
C LEU A 23 2.83 14.88 -10.45
N HIS A 24 4.09 15.20 -10.79
CA HIS A 24 4.56 16.59 -10.89
C HIS A 24 4.14 17.31 -12.18
N CYS A 25 4.15 16.62 -13.33
CA CYS A 25 3.89 17.26 -14.63
C CYS A 25 2.40 17.41 -14.98
N GLU A 26 1.57 16.47 -14.52
CA GLU A 26 0.17 16.31 -14.92
C GLU A 26 -0.80 16.79 -13.81
N ALA A 27 -0.25 17.37 -12.72
CA ALA A 27 -1.00 17.87 -11.56
C ALA A 27 -1.99 16.84 -10.98
N GLU A 28 -1.52 15.60 -10.86
CA GLU A 28 -2.31 14.45 -10.41
C GLU A 28 -2.14 14.22 -8.91
N LYS A 29 -3.17 13.67 -8.25
CA LYS A 29 -3.09 13.24 -6.85
C LYS A 29 -2.85 11.74 -6.77
N LEU A 30 -2.05 11.31 -5.80
CA LEU A 30 -1.81 9.89 -5.58
C LEU A 30 -2.92 9.26 -4.73
N ILE A 31 -3.37 8.05 -5.08
CA ILE A 31 -4.12 7.16 -4.17
C ILE A 31 -3.29 5.89 -3.98
N SER A 32 -2.97 5.55 -2.72
CA SER A 32 -2.39 4.24 -2.37
C SER A 32 -3.41 3.37 -1.64
N VAL A 33 -3.48 2.09 -1.98
CA VAL A 33 -4.58 1.21 -1.52
C VAL A 33 -4.20 0.23 -0.41
N LEU A 34 -2.91 -0.02 -0.17
CA LEU A 34 -2.45 -0.83 0.96
C LEU A 34 -1.96 0.01 2.14
N PRO A 35 -1.96 -0.53 3.38
CA PRO A 35 -1.48 0.19 4.55
C PRO A 35 0.00 0.58 4.41
N SER A 36 0.33 1.81 4.78
CA SER A 36 1.70 2.33 4.72
C SER A 36 1.97 3.27 5.91
N PRO A 37 2.65 2.79 6.97
CA PRO A 37 2.94 3.58 8.18
C PRO A 37 3.80 4.83 7.94
N GLU A 38 4.50 4.88 6.80
CA GLU A 38 5.39 5.96 6.38
C GLU A 38 4.81 6.81 5.23
N PHE A 39 3.52 6.66 4.92
CA PHE A 39 2.90 7.32 3.77
C PHE A 39 3.03 8.85 3.82
N SER A 40 2.75 9.47 4.97
CA SER A 40 2.82 10.92 5.17
C SER A 40 4.23 11.47 4.90
N LYS A 41 5.25 10.79 5.39
CA LYS A 41 6.65 11.13 5.09
C LYS A 41 6.97 10.88 3.61
N SER A 42 6.40 9.81 3.05
CA SER A 42 6.60 9.44 1.66
C SER A 42 6.13 10.53 0.68
N ILE A 43 4.92 11.06 0.89
CA ILE A 43 4.38 12.15 0.08
C ILE A 43 5.06 13.50 0.36
N GLU A 44 5.51 13.75 1.61
CA GLU A 44 6.24 14.96 1.97
C GLU A 44 7.58 15.07 1.22
N ASP A 45 8.44 14.05 1.27
CA ASP A 45 9.75 14.17 0.59
C ASP A 45 9.61 14.17 -0.93
N LEU A 46 8.59 13.49 -1.46
CA LEU A 46 8.26 13.51 -2.88
C LEU A 46 7.58 14.83 -3.30
N LYS A 47 7.14 15.66 -2.36
CA LYS A 47 6.42 16.92 -2.63
C LYS A 47 5.20 16.72 -3.53
N ILE A 48 4.44 15.66 -3.26
CA ILE A 48 3.20 15.33 -3.98
C ILE A 48 2.00 15.37 -3.03
N GLU A 49 0.81 15.56 -3.58
CA GLU A 49 -0.43 15.35 -2.85
C GLU A 49 -0.90 13.90 -2.99
N GLY A 50 -1.42 13.32 -1.92
CA GLY A 50 -1.94 11.97 -1.99
C GLY A 50 -2.79 11.55 -0.79
N ILE A 51 -3.49 10.44 -0.98
CA ILE A 51 -4.34 9.80 0.00
C ILE A 51 -3.90 8.34 0.12
N ASN A 52 -3.76 7.84 1.33
CA ASN A 52 -3.71 6.42 1.60
C ASN A 52 -5.09 5.95 2.06
N LEU A 53 -5.55 4.82 1.52
CA LEU A 53 -6.88 4.29 1.82
C LEU A 53 -7.06 4.01 3.32
N PHE A 54 -6.04 3.46 3.98
CA PHE A 54 -6.11 3.14 5.40
C PHE A 54 -6.15 4.41 6.22
N ASP A 55 -5.30 5.40 5.92
CA ASP A 55 -5.31 6.69 6.60
C ASP A 55 -6.64 7.43 6.44
N TYR A 56 -7.21 7.40 5.23
CA TYR A 56 -8.52 7.99 4.94
C TYR A 56 -9.64 7.37 5.78
N LEU A 57 -9.67 6.04 5.86
CA LEU A 57 -10.70 5.31 6.59
C LEU A 57 -10.54 5.41 8.11
N THR A 58 -9.31 5.34 8.59
CA THR A 58 -8.97 5.44 10.03
C THR A 58 -8.99 6.88 10.53
N ARG A 59 -8.96 7.87 9.64
CA ARG A 59 -8.91 9.31 9.94
C ARG A 59 -7.78 9.70 10.90
N ARG A 60 -6.62 9.05 10.73
CA ARG A 60 -5.42 9.40 11.49
C ARG A 60 -4.89 10.75 11.04
N SER A 61 -4.29 11.45 11.97
CA SER A 61 -3.45 12.61 11.70
C SER A 61 -1.98 12.24 11.83
N TYR A 62 -1.12 12.85 11.03
CA TYR A 62 0.33 12.70 11.14
C TYR A 62 0.96 13.99 11.61
N ASP A 63 1.84 13.89 12.61
CA ASP A 63 2.70 14.99 13.04
C ASP A 63 4.17 14.64 12.78
N LEU A 64 4.69 15.03 11.62
CA LEU A 64 6.06 14.72 11.19
C LEU A 64 7.14 15.44 12.03
N SER A 65 6.75 16.32 12.96
CA SER A 65 7.67 16.87 13.97
C SER A 65 7.90 15.92 15.16
N GLN A 66 7.00 14.94 15.32
CA GLN A 66 7.09 13.90 16.33
C GLN A 66 7.65 12.61 15.72
N SER A 67 8.21 11.77 16.58
CA SER A 67 8.65 10.42 16.23
C SER A 67 8.88 9.59 17.49
N LEU A 68 8.80 8.26 17.36
CA LEU A 68 9.15 7.34 18.44
C LEU A 68 10.60 6.91 18.28
N PHE A 69 11.48 7.43 19.13
CA PHE A 69 12.86 6.98 19.19
C PHE A 69 12.96 5.66 19.96
N PHE A 70 13.87 4.78 19.57
CA PHE A 70 13.96 3.42 20.12
C PHE A 70 14.01 3.37 21.66
N ASN A 71 14.75 4.27 22.31
CA ASN A 71 14.89 4.30 23.77
C ASN A 71 13.68 4.90 24.51
N ARG A 72 12.62 5.27 23.79
CA ARG A 72 11.35 5.77 24.34
C ARG A 72 10.16 4.89 23.95
N ALA A 73 10.42 3.74 23.31
CA ALA A 73 9.39 2.78 22.96
C ALA A 73 8.58 2.38 24.20
N PRO A 74 7.24 2.29 24.11
CA PRO A 74 6.39 1.91 25.24
C PRO A 74 6.47 0.40 25.47
N VAL A 75 7.55 -0.04 26.12
CA VAL A 75 7.77 -1.45 26.49
C VAL A 75 7.20 -1.75 27.89
N PRO A 76 6.99 -3.03 28.25
CA PRO A 76 6.57 -3.41 29.59
C PRO A 76 7.46 -2.79 30.69
N SER A 77 6.85 -2.54 31.83
CA SER A 77 7.57 -1.94 32.97
C SER A 77 8.73 -2.83 33.41
N PHE A 78 9.84 -2.21 33.79
CA PHE A 78 11.08 -2.88 34.20
C PHE A 78 11.80 -3.68 33.10
N SER A 79 11.37 -3.53 31.84
CA SER A 79 12.12 -4.07 30.70
C SER A 79 13.25 -3.12 30.28
N GLU A 80 14.35 -3.70 29.85
CA GLU A 80 15.50 -3.03 29.24
C GLU A 80 15.37 -3.04 27.71
N ILE A 81 15.68 -1.91 27.07
CA ILE A 81 15.85 -1.82 25.62
C ILE A 81 17.35 -1.90 25.33
N PHE A 82 17.78 -3.06 24.85
CA PHE A 82 19.19 -3.37 24.67
C PHE A 82 19.56 -3.40 23.18
N MET A 83 20.64 -2.72 22.81
CA MET A 83 21.15 -2.73 21.43
C MET A 83 22.31 -3.72 21.34
N ASN A 84 22.10 -4.79 20.58
CA ASN A 84 23.08 -5.85 20.38
C ASN A 84 24.23 -5.38 19.46
N GLU A 85 25.33 -6.15 19.45
CA GLU A 85 26.49 -5.87 18.60
C GLU A 85 26.17 -5.90 17.09
N ASP A 86 25.16 -6.69 16.70
CA ASP A 86 24.66 -6.79 15.33
C ASP A 86 23.66 -5.69 14.96
N TYR A 87 23.47 -4.70 15.84
CA TYR A 87 22.51 -3.60 15.75
C TYR A 87 21.03 -4.00 15.83
N SER A 88 20.71 -5.27 16.11
CA SER A 88 19.36 -5.64 16.53
C SER A 88 19.05 -5.03 17.91
N ILE A 89 17.77 -4.80 18.20
CA ILE A 89 17.34 -4.23 19.47
C ILE A 89 16.42 -5.23 20.16
N SER A 90 16.86 -5.70 21.32
CA SER A 90 16.12 -6.64 22.17
C SER A 90 15.36 -5.88 23.26
N ILE A 91 14.18 -6.39 23.60
CA ILE A 91 13.44 -6.01 24.80
C ILE A 91 13.64 -7.12 25.83
N ILE A 92 14.32 -6.81 26.93
CA ILE A 92 14.71 -7.80 27.94
C ILE A 92 13.94 -7.55 29.23
N HIS A 93 13.30 -8.57 29.78
CA HIS A 93 12.63 -8.52 31.08
C HIS A 93 13.19 -9.62 31.98
N GLU A 94 13.69 -9.25 33.16
CA GLU A 94 14.30 -10.19 34.12
C GLU A 94 15.38 -11.12 33.50
N GLY A 95 16.15 -10.59 32.55
CA GLY A 95 17.22 -11.33 31.85
C GLY A 95 16.74 -12.23 30.71
N GLN A 96 15.44 -12.24 30.40
CA GLN A 96 14.87 -12.96 29.26
C GLN A 96 14.50 -11.99 28.15
N GLU A 97 14.80 -12.34 26.90
CA GLU A 97 14.33 -11.59 25.74
C GLU A 97 12.83 -11.84 25.55
N ILE A 98 12.03 -10.79 25.67
CA ILE A 98 10.57 -10.82 25.51
C ILE A 98 10.11 -10.17 24.21
N GLY A 99 11.04 -9.57 23.45
CA GLY A 99 10.71 -8.96 22.18
C GLY A 99 11.90 -8.41 21.41
N ILE A 100 11.63 -8.07 20.15
CA ILE A 100 12.59 -7.60 19.17
C ILE A 100 12.02 -6.33 18.54
N MET A 101 12.81 -5.27 18.46
CA MET A 101 12.41 -3.99 17.87
C MET A 101 13.10 -3.77 16.51
N GLU A 102 12.30 -3.48 15.48
CA GLU A 102 12.79 -3.04 14.19
C GLU A 102 12.69 -1.52 14.05
N LEU A 103 13.67 -0.94 13.35
CA LEU A 103 13.73 0.49 13.09
C LEU A 103 13.42 0.80 11.62
N PHE A 104 12.88 1.98 11.36
CA PHE A 104 12.74 2.48 9.99
C PHE A 104 14.12 2.64 9.35
N GLN A 105 14.28 2.14 8.12
CA GLN A 105 15.52 2.25 7.37
C GLN A 105 15.90 3.72 7.13
N ASN A 106 17.21 4.01 7.10
CA ASN A 106 17.74 5.36 6.85
C ASN A 106 17.24 6.44 7.82
N THR A 107 16.73 6.05 8.99
CA THR A 107 16.34 6.99 10.04
C THR A 107 17.37 7.05 11.15
N ARG A 108 17.29 8.08 12.00
CA ARG A 108 18.07 8.16 13.23
C ARG A 108 17.48 7.26 14.32
N ARG A 109 17.24 5.97 14.04
CA ARG A 109 16.70 4.98 15.00
C ARG A 109 15.25 5.23 15.44
N LEU A 110 14.38 5.52 14.47
CA LEU A 110 12.94 5.61 14.71
C LEU A 110 12.33 4.21 14.71
N VAL A 111 11.47 3.93 15.68
CA VAL A 111 10.80 2.63 15.83
C VAL A 111 9.83 2.43 14.69
N LYS A 112 9.94 1.27 14.02
CA LYS A 112 8.99 0.81 13.02
C LYS A 112 8.02 -0.19 13.62
N ASN A 113 8.54 -1.20 14.33
CA ASN A 113 7.71 -2.16 15.04
C ASN A 113 8.42 -2.76 16.25
N ILE A 114 7.64 -3.39 17.11
CA ILE A 114 8.09 -4.20 18.24
C ILE A 114 7.35 -5.54 18.14
N GLN A 115 8.10 -6.63 17.97
CA GLN A 115 7.60 -8.00 18.00
C GLN A 115 7.77 -8.55 19.42
N TYR A 116 6.68 -8.92 20.08
CA TYR A 116 6.68 -9.60 21.36
C TYR A 116 6.64 -11.12 21.19
N LEU A 117 7.29 -11.82 22.11
CA LEU A 117 7.47 -13.26 22.08
C LEU A 117 6.79 -13.91 23.30
N HIS A 118 6.23 -15.10 23.09
CA HIS A 118 5.93 -16.02 24.19
C HIS A 118 7.22 -16.60 24.79
N GLU A 119 7.12 -17.19 25.99
CA GLU A 119 8.26 -17.81 26.68
C GLU A 119 8.97 -18.90 25.85
N ASN A 120 8.25 -19.56 24.93
CA ASN A 120 8.79 -20.58 24.04
C ASN A 120 9.47 -20.00 22.77
N GLY A 121 9.53 -18.67 22.64
CA GLY A 121 10.10 -17.95 21.50
C GLY A 121 9.17 -17.79 20.30
N GLU A 122 7.93 -18.28 20.37
CA GLU A 122 6.94 -18.03 19.32
C GLU A 122 6.45 -16.59 19.36
N LYS A 123 6.04 -16.07 18.20
CA LYS A 123 5.45 -14.73 18.10
C LYS A 123 4.12 -14.69 18.85
N ASP A 124 3.98 -13.71 19.74
CA ASP A 124 2.72 -13.38 20.40
C ASP A 124 1.97 -12.32 19.56
N TYR A 125 2.52 -11.11 19.52
CA TYR A 125 1.98 -10.03 18.69
C TYR A 125 3.06 -9.04 18.24
N ILE A 126 2.75 -8.26 17.21
CA ILE A 126 3.59 -7.17 16.72
C ILE A 126 2.82 -5.87 16.86
N GLU A 127 3.45 -4.85 17.45
CA GLU A 127 2.99 -3.46 17.39
C GLU A 127 3.75 -2.73 16.28
N GLU A 128 3.04 -2.21 15.29
CA GLU A 128 3.60 -1.37 14.24
C GLU A 128 3.33 0.10 14.54
N TYR A 129 4.31 0.95 14.26
CA TYR A 129 4.27 2.38 14.51
C TYR A 129 4.33 3.15 13.19
N ALA A 130 3.55 4.22 13.11
CA ALA A 130 3.67 5.21 12.07
C ALA A 130 4.96 6.02 12.23
N ILE A 131 5.39 6.69 11.17
CA ILE A 131 6.63 7.49 11.19
C ILE A 131 6.64 8.61 12.25
N ASP A 132 5.46 9.08 12.68
CA ASP A 132 5.29 10.06 13.75
C ASP A 132 5.32 9.46 15.17
N GLY A 133 5.48 8.14 15.28
CA GLY A 133 5.56 7.40 16.53
C GLY A 133 4.23 6.98 17.14
N LYS A 134 3.10 7.26 16.49
CA LYS A 134 1.80 6.73 16.93
C LYS A 134 1.65 5.27 16.53
N ILE A 135 0.95 4.48 17.33
CA ILE A 135 0.63 3.08 16.97
C ILE A 135 -0.19 3.07 15.67
N PHE A 136 0.25 2.31 14.68
CA PHE A 136 -0.39 2.18 13.38
C PHE A 136 -1.27 0.92 13.34
N SER A 137 -0.69 -0.23 13.61
CA SER A 137 -1.40 -1.52 13.67
C SER A 137 -0.88 -2.42 14.77
N GLU A 138 -1.69 -3.41 15.13
CA GLU A 138 -1.27 -4.59 15.88
C GLU A 138 -1.56 -5.84 15.08
N ILE A 139 -0.65 -6.82 15.14
CA ILE A 139 -0.77 -8.11 14.46
C ILE A 139 -0.69 -9.19 15.53
N PHE A 140 -1.74 -9.99 15.69
CA PHE A 140 -1.80 -11.07 16.67
C PHE A 140 -1.47 -12.40 16.01
N TYR A 141 -0.68 -13.24 16.68
CA TYR A 141 -0.21 -14.52 16.19
C TYR A 141 -0.68 -15.68 17.07
N PHE A 142 -0.77 -16.85 16.46
CA PHE A 142 -0.91 -18.13 17.15
C PHE A 142 -0.18 -19.19 16.32
N ASN A 143 0.67 -20.00 16.96
CA ASN A 143 1.55 -20.95 16.28
C ASN A 143 2.35 -20.29 15.13
N ASN A 144 2.87 -19.08 15.36
CA ASN A 144 3.58 -18.25 14.38
C ASN A 144 2.79 -17.89 13.10
N LEU A 145 1.47 -18.11 13.07
CA LEU A 145 0.59 -17.68 12.00
C LEU A 145 -0.23 -16.46 12.42
N PRO A 146 -0.34 -15.42 11.58
CA PRO A 146 -1.18 -14.28 11.88
C PRO A 146 -2.64 -14.75 12.01
N GLN A 147 -3.30 -14.29 13.07
CA GLN A 147 -4.73 -14.52 13.33
C GLN A 147 -5.53 -13.27 13.02
N GLU A 148 -5.04 -12.11 13.48
CA GLU A 148 -5.73 -10.85 13.33
C GLU A 148 -4.75 -9.71 13.06
N ILE A 149 -5.17 -8.72 12.26
CA ILE A 149 -4.49 -7.43 12.17
C ILE A 149 -5.51 -6.35 12.49
N HIS A 150 -5.15 -5.38 13.31
CA HIS A 150 -5.99 -4.24 13.65
C HIS A 150 -5.30 -2.94 13.27
N PHE A 151 -5.95 -2.12 12.44
CA PHE A 151 -5.48 -0.79 12.06
C PHE A 151 -6.25 0.27 12.85
N TYR A 152 -5.51 1.10 13.58
CA TYR A 152 -6.08 2.00 14.57
C TYR A 152 -6.41 3.39 14.03
N ASN A 153 -7.17 4.17 14.78
CA ASN A 153 -7.19 5.62 14.65
C ASN A 153 -6.31 6.28 15.74
N ASP A 154 -6.29 7.62 15.77
CA ASP A 154 -5.52 8.38 16.78
C ASP A 154 -5.94 8.10 18.24
N LYS A 155 -7.14 7.54 18.46
CA LYS A 155 -7.65 7.16 19.79
C LYS A 155 -7.38 5.69 20.14
N LYS A 156 -6.57 4.98 19.33
CA LYS A 156 -6.32 3.54 19.45
C LYS A 156 -7.60 2.69 19.38
N ILE A 157 -8.59 3.13 18.61
CA ILE A 157 -9.79 2.32 18.31
C ILE A 157 -9.54 1.59 16.98
N PRO A 158 -9.73 0.26 16.90
CA PRO A 158 -9.51 -0.50 15.67
C PRO A 158 -10.60 -0.14 14.65
N VAL A 159 -10.22 0.44 13.52
CA VAL A 159 -11.16 0.88 12.47
C VAL A 159 -11.20 -0.10 11.31
N ILE A 160 -10.10 -0.77 10.99
CA ILE A 160 -10.06 -1.84 10.01
C ILE A 160 -9.46 -3.05 10.70
N SER A 161 -10.09 -4.22 10.54
CA SER A 161 -9.57 -5.46 11.10
C SER A 161 -9.52 -6.53 10.03
N TYR A 162 -8.40 -7.27 9.98
CA TYR A 162 -8.24 -8.46 9.17
C TYR A 162 -8.32 -9.68 10.05
N PHE A 163 -8.96 -10.73 9.55
CA PHE A 163 -9.09 -12.01 10.24
C PHE A 163 -8.64 -13.14 9.33
N PHE A 164 -7.76 -13.97 9.86
CA PHE A 164 -7.09 -15.03 9.15
C PHE A 164 -7.54 -16.39 9.67
N TYR A 165 -7.60 -17.37 8.77
CA TYR A 165 -7.80 -18.77 9.10
C TYR A 165 -6.75 -19.60 8.35
N GLU A 166 -5.98 -20.42 9.07
CA GLU A 166 -4.88 -21.22 8.51
C GLU A 166 -3.89 -20.38 7.65
N GLY A 167 -3.62 -19.15 8.10
CA GLY A 167 -2.71 -18.21 7.42
C GLY A 167 -3.28 -17.52 6.18
N ARG A 168 -4.56 -17.73 5.85
CA ARG A 168 -5.26 -17.06 4.75
C ARG A 168 -6.18 -15.98 5.27
N LEU A 169 -6.19 -14.82 4.63
CA LEU A 169 -7.13 -13.76 4.93
C LEU A 169 -8.53 -14.18 4.46
N GLU A 170 -9.43 -14.39 5.42
CA GLU A 170 -10.81 -14.83 5.15
C GLU A 170 -11.82 -13.68 5.28
N TYR A 171 -11.52 -12.69 6.10
CA TYR A 171 -12.45 -11.62 6.39
C TYR A 171 -11.75 -10.30 6.70
N VAL A 172 -12.33 -9.22 6.19
CA VAL A 172 -11.96 -7.85 6.53
C VAL A 172 -13.19 -7.16 7.09
N SER A 173 -13.04 -6.40 8.17
CA SER A 173 -14.11 -5.55 8.70
C SER A 173 -13.74 -4.07 8.62
N LEU A 174 -14.75 -3.24 8.41
CA LEU A 174 -14.71 -1.81 8.68
C LEU A 174 -15.56 -1.55 9.92
N ASN A 175 -14.92 -1.02 10.95
CA ASN A 175 -15.51 -0.82 12.26
C ASN A 175 -15.91 0.65 12.46
N ASP A 176 -16.85 0.89 13.36
CA ASP A 176 -17.21 2.24 13.78
C ASP A 176 -16.06 2.92 14.52
N GLN A 177 -15.69 4.11 14.06
CA GLN A 177 -14.49 4.83 14.55
C GLN A 177 -14.57 5.29 16.01
N ARG A 178 -15.75 5.24 16.63
CA ARG A 178 -15.96 5.68 18.02
C ARG A 178 -16.07 4.50 18.97
N THR A 179 -16.68 3.41 18.54
CA THR A 179 -17.00 2.25 19.39
C THR A 179 -16.10 1.05 19.13
N GLY A 180 -15.52 0.93 17.94
CA GLY A 180 -14.78 -0.25 17.50
C GLY A 180 -15.67 -1.42 17.06
N GLU A 181 -17.00 -1.27 17.10
CA GLU A 181 -17.92 -2.32 16.67
C GLU A 181 -17.92 -2.48 15.14
N VAL A 182 -18.09 -3.70 14.66
CA VAL A 182 -18.14 -4.02 13.23
C VAL A 182 -19.34 -3.33 12.58
N LYS A 183 -19.09 -2.53 11.54
CA LYS A 183 -20.11 -1.82 10.76
C LYS A 183 -20.35 -2.48 9.40
N GLU A 184 -19.29 -2.90 8.74
CA GLU A 184 -19.32 -3.50 7.40
C GLU A 184 -18.28 -4.64 7.32
N GLY A 185 -18.56 -5.65 6.50
CA GLY A 185 -17.78 -6.87 6.41
C GLY A 185 -17.53 -7.31 4.97
N PHE A 186 -16.34 -7.84 4.71
CA PHE A 186 -15.86 -8.17 3.36
C PHE A 186 -15.19 -9.54 3.37
N LYS A 187 -15.45 -10.34 2.32
CA LYS A 187 -14.93 -11.72 2.20
C LYS A 187 -13.50 -11.80 1.66
N SER A 188 -12.92 -10.66 1.28
CA SER A 188 -11.56 -10.59 0.77
C SER A 188 -11.05 -9.15 0.80
N LEU A 189 -9.74 -9.00 0.78
CA LEU A 189 -9.09 -7.70 0.64
C LEU A 189 -9.50 -6.98 -0.66
N ASP A 190 -9.64 -7.73 -1.75
CA ASP A 190 -10.06 -7.20 -3.06
C ASP A 190 -11.46 -6.57 -3.01
N SER A 191 -12.40 -7.24 -2.35
CA SER A 191 -13.78 -6.71 -2.18
C SER A 191 -13.80 -5.48 -1.28
N PHE A 192 -13.02 -5.49 -0.20
CA PHE A 192 -12.84 -4.32 0.66
C PHE A 192 -12.28 -3.12 -0.13
N ILE A 193 -11.13 -3.30 -0.80
CA ILE A 193 -10.45 -2.22 -1.50
C ILE A 193 -11.32 -1.65 -2.62
N SER A 194 -11.89 -2.50 -3.49
CA SER A 194 -12.72 -2.01 -4.60
C SER A 194 -13.93 -1.22 -4.13
N GLU A 195 -14.58 -1.64 -3.03
CA GLU A 195 -15.73 -0.91 -2.47
C GLU A 195 -15.34 0.41 -1.81
N GLN A 196 -14.23 0.45 -1.07
CA GLN A 196 -13.83 1.69 -0.40
C GLN A 196 -13.21 2.69 -1.39
N VAL A 197 -12.48 2.23 -2.41
CA VAL A 197 -11.96 3.10 -3.47
C VAL A 197 -13.10 3.73 -4.28
N ALA A 198 -14.16 2.98 -4.57
CA ALA A 198 -15.37 3.51 -5.22
C ALA A 198 -16.12 4.59 -4.41
N LYS A 199 -15.89 4.67 -3.09
CA LYS A 199 -16.42 5.75 -2.24
C LYS A 199 -15.56 7.02 -2.28
N ILE A 200 -14.29 6.93 -2.69
CA ILE A 200 -13.36 8.06 -2.83
C ILE A 200 -13.47 8.66 -4.23
N ILE A 201 -13.59 7.82 -5.25
CA ILE A 201 -13.50 8.19 -6.66
C ILE A 201 -14.91 8.36 -7.25
N THR A 202 -15.15 9.51 -7.88
CA THR A 202 -16.46 9.86 -8.47
C THR A 202 -16.46 9.69 -9.99
N SER A 203 -17.65 9.78 -10.61
CA SER A 203 -17.80 9.61 -12.06
C SER A 203 -17.19 10.73 -12.91
N ILE A 204 -16.85 11.87 -12.30
CA ILE A 204 -16.17 12.98 -13.00
C ILE A 204 -14.65 12.87 -12.94
N ASP A 205 -14.13 11.89 -12.19
CA ASP A 205 -12.71 11.70 -12.00
C ASP A 205 -12.11 10.84 -13.12
N GLN A 206 -10.82 11.07 -13.35
CA GLN A 206 -9.99 10.23 -14.18
C GLN A 206 -8.96 9.55 -13.29
N VAL A 207 -8.77 8.24 -13.48
CA VAL A 207 -7.83 7.46 -12.67
C VAL A 207 -6.90 6.68 -13.56
N ARG A 208 -5.60 6.85 -13.34
CA ARG A 208 -4.56 6.12 -14.04
C ARG A 208 -3.95 5.05 -13.13
N ILE A 209 -3.72 3.88 -13.70
CA ILE A 209 -2.96 2.79 -13.07
C ILE A 209 -1.80 2.41 -13.99
N SER A 210 -0.70 1.99 -13.38
CA SER A 210 0.48 1.51 -14.13
C SER A 210 0.62 -0.01 -14.14
N PHE A 211 -0.11 -0.71 -13.26
CA PHE A 211 0.03 -2.14 -13.01
C PHE A 211 -1.33 -2.86 -13.09
N LEU A 212 -1.29 -4.12 -13.52
CA LEU A 212 -2.48 -4.96 -13.74
C LEU A 212 -2.84 -5.85 -12.54
N GLY A 213 -2.28 -5.54 -11.36
CA GLY A 213 -2.50 -6.26 -10.11
C GLY A 213 -3.65 -5.68 -9.30
N LEU A 214 -3.39 -5.40 -8.02
CA LEU A 214 -4.39 -4.90 -7.08
C LEU A 214 -4.98 -3.55 -7.51
N GLU A 215 -4.22 -2.74 -8.24
CA GLU A 215 -4.67 -1.46 -8.81
C GLU A 215 -5.84 -1.65 -9.78
N LEU A 216 -5.76 -2.68 -10.63
CA LEU A 216 -6.83 -3.03 -11.56
C LEU A 216 -8.08 -3.51 -10.81
N THR A 217 -7.90 -4.31 -9.76
CA THR A 217 -9.02 -4.79 -8.92
C THR A 217 -9.68 -3.64 -8.16
N ALA A 218 -8.90 -2.68 -7.66
CA ALA A 218 -9.39 -1.52 -6.92
C ALA A 218 -10.38 -0.67 -7.73
N LEU A 219 -10.26 -0.66 -9.07
CA LEU A 219 -11.12 0.11 -9.96
C LEU A 219 -12.41 -0.62 -10.39
N SER A 220 -12.56 -1.90 -10.04
CA SER A 220 -13.66 -2.75 -10.54
C SER A 220 -15.07 -2.27 -10.16
N LYS A 221 -15.21 -1.41 -9.14
CA LYS A 221 -16.48 -0.83 -8.70
C LYS A 221 -16.56 0.69 -8.90
N THR A 222 -15.56 1.31 -9.53
CA THR A 222 -15.59 2.76 -9.79
C THR A 222 -16.37 3.07 -11.06
N ASN A 223 -16.90 4.29 -11.14
CA ASN A 223 -17.58 4.81 -12.34
C ASN A 223 -16.79 5.93 -13.02
N SER A 224 -15.51 6.09 -12.67
CA SER A 224 -14.58 7.07 -13.22
C SER A 224 -14.11 6.68 -14.62
N HIS A 225 -13.47 7.64 -15.30
CA HIS A 225 -12.73 7.35 -16.53
C HIS A 225 -11.35 6.78 -16.18
N ASN A 226 -11.18 5.47 -16.35
CA ASN A 226 -9.99 4.76 -15.92
C ASN A 226 -9.06 4.45 -17.10
N ILE A 227 -7.76 4.65 -16.87
CA ILE A 227 -6.70 4.56 -17.87
C ILE A 227 -5.62 3.62 -17.36
N LEU A 228 -5.25 2.63 -18.18
CA LEU A 228 -4.03 1.85 -17.97
C LEU A 228 -2.88 2.52 -18.72
N ARG A 229 -1.86 3.01 -18.00
CA ARG A 229 -0.60 3.44 -18.60
C ARG A 229 0.44 2.35 -18.45
N LEU A 230 0.65 1.60 -19.53
CA LEU A 230 1.50 0.42 -19.49
C LEU A 230 2.97 0.84 -19.47
N ASN A 231 3.65 0.60 -18.36
CA ASN A 231 5.09 0.88 -18.21
C ASN A 231 5.96 -0.38 -18.41
N GLU A 232 5.33 -1.55 -18.56
CA GLU A 232 5.98 -2.85 -18.74
C GLU A 232 5.66 -3.47 -20.11
N SER A 233 6.36 -4.55 -20.45
CA SER A 233 6.05 -5.30 -21.67
C SER A 233 4.58 -5.73 -21.69
N PRO A 234 3.85 -5.55 -22.83
CA PRO A 234 2.49 -6.07 -22.99
C PRO A 234 2.45 -7.60 -23.12
N PHE A 235 3.60 -8.23 -23.30
CA PHE A 235 3.76 -9.66 -23.53
C PHE A 235 4.28 -10.38 -22.28
N ASP A 236 3.83 -11.61 -22.09
CA ASP A 236 4.35 -12.53 -21.09
C ASP A 236 5.62 -13.25 -21.55
N GLU A 237 6.13 -14.17 -20.73
CA GLU A 237 7.33 -14.96 -21.00
C GLU A 237 7.20 -15.85 -22.25
N ASN A 238 5.98 -16.18 -22.67
CA ASN A 238 5.71 -16.95 -23.88
C ASN A 238 5.55 -16.07 -25.12
N GLY A 239 5.67 -14.74 -24.96
CA GLY A 239 5.46 -13.77 -26.03
C GLY A 239 3.97 -13.55 -26.36
N GLU A 240 3.05 -14.00 -25.51
CA GLU A 240 1.61 -13.80 -25.65
C GLU A 240 1.15 -12.55 -24.90
N VAL A 241 0.05 -11.93 -25.36
CA VAL A 241 -0.46 -10.73 -24.70
C VAL A 241 -0.97 -11.08 -23.31
N LYS A 242 -0.50 -10.36 -22.29
CA LYS A 242 -0.90 -10.56 -20.89
C LYS A 242 -2.42 -10.62 -20.77
N GLY A 243 -2.93 -11.63 -20.05
CA GLY A 243 -4.36 -11.93 -19.97
C GLY A 243 -5.24 -10.74 -19.56
N ASN A 244 -4.84 -9.99 -18.53
CA ASN A 244 -5.57 -8.81 -18.07
C ASN A 244 -5.57 -7.69 -19.12
N LEU A 245 -4.45 -7.46 -19.81
CA LEU A 245 -4.36 -6.48 -20.90
C LEU A 245 -5.28 -6.88 -22.07
N LEU A 246 -5.25 -8.15 -22.47
CA LEU A 246 -6.14 -8.66 -23.51
C LEU A 246 -7.61 -8.52 -23.10
N ALA A 247 -7.95 -8.82 -21.85
CA ALA A 247 -9.31 -8.66 -21.33
C ALA A 247 -9.78 -7.19 -21.38
N ILE A 248 -8.92 -6.22 -21.07
CA ILE A 248 -9.20 -4.79 -21.22
C ILE A 248 -9.46 -4.43 -22.69
N LEU A 249 -8.53 -4.82 -23.58
CA LEU A 249 -8.59 -4.49 -25.01
C LEU A 249 -9.78 -5.12 -25.73
N THR A 250 -10.27 -6.26 -25.21
CA THR A 250 -11.45 -6.98 -25.74
C THR A 250 -12.75 -6.67 -25.00
N ASN A 251 -12.78 -5.67 -24.11
CA ASN A 251 -13.95 -5.28 -23.30
C ASN A 251 -14.48 -6.37 -22.34
N LYS A 252 -13.70 -7.40 -22.01
CA LYS A 252 -14.02 -8.29 -20.89
C LYS A 252 -13.80 -7.60 -19.53
N ILE A 253 -12.86 -6.64 -19.51
CA ILE A 253 -12.71 -5.64 -18.46
C ILE A 253 -13.11 -4.30 -19.09
N ASP A 254 -14.31 -3.84 -18.75
CA ASP A 254 -14.96 -2.67 -19.34
C ASP A 254 -14.75 -1.39 -18.53
N TYR A 255 -14.46 -1.53 -17.23
CA TYR A 255 -14.16 -0.42 -16.34
C TYR A 255 -12.81 0.23 -16.59
N ILE A 256 -11.96 -0.26 -17.52
CA ILE A 256 -10.80 0.47 -18.05
C ILE A 256 -11.13 0.93 -19.48
N GLN A 257 -11.20 2.24 -19.71
CA GLN A 257 -11.63 2.81 -20.99
C GLN A 257 -10.47 3.06 -21.96
N GLU A 258 -9.27 3.31 -21.45
CA GLU A 258 -8.11 3.66 -22.27
C GLU A 258 -6.86 2.89 -21.87
N VAL A 259 -6.01 2.62 -22.86
CA VAL A 259 -4.69 2.02 -22.67
C VAL A 259 -3.64 2.92 -23.34
N GLU A 260 -2.82 3.57 -22.53
CA GLU A 260 -1.72 4.44 -22.97
C GLU A 260 -0.44 3.62 -23.13
N VAL A 261 0.17 3.68 -24.32
CA VAL A 261 1.39 2.92 -24.67
C VAL A 261 2.29 3.70 -25.62
N SER A 262 3.53 3.23 -25.81
CA SER A 262 4.43 3.70 -26.85
C SER A 262 3.96 3.29 -28.26
N LEU A 263 4.43 4.00 -29.30
CA LEU A 263 4.10 3.67 -30.69
C LEU A 263 4.53 2.24 -31.06
N GLU A 264 5.70 1.82 -30.59
CA GLU A 264 6.24 0.49 -30.81
C GLU A 264 5.33 -0.59 -30.22
N THR A 265 4.89 -0.38 -28.98
CA THR A 265 3.96 -1.29 -28.29
C THR A 265 2.65 -1.44 -29.06
N LYS A 266 2.06 -0.33 -29.53
CA LYS A 266 0.85 -0.36 -30.36
C LYS A 266 1.05 -1.17 -31.64
N GLN A 267 2.17 -1.00 -32.34
CA GLN A 267 2.47 -1.75 -33.55
C GLN A 267 2.63 -3.25 -33.28
N SER A 268 3.26 -3.61 -32.16
CA SER A 268 3.43 -5.01 -31.74
C SER A 268 2.08 -5.66 -31.39
N LEU A 269 1.17 -4.94 -30.74
CA LEU A 269 -0.20 -5.43 -30.48
C LEU A 269 -1.00 -5.66 -31.78
N ILE A 270 -0.88 -4.75 -32.77
CA ILE A 270 -1.53 -4.91 -34.08
C ILE A 270 -1.00 -6.16 -34.80
N LYS A 271 0.32 -6.40 -34.77
CA LYS A 271 0.94 -7.59 -35.38
C LYS A 271 0.44 -8.91 -34.77
N LYS A 272 0.09 -8.89 -33.48
CA LYS A 272 -0.53 -10.03 -32.77
C LYS A 272 -2.04 -10.15 -33.00
N GLY A 273 -2.63 -9.29 -33.83
CA GLY A 273 -4.06 -9.35 -34.16
C GLY A 273 -4.99 -8.89 -33.04
N VAL A 274 -4.47 -8.15 -32.04
CA VAL A 274 -5.27 -7.69 -30.90
C VAL A 274 -6.00 -6.38 -31.24
N PRO A 275 -7.27 -6.20 -30.83
CA PRO A 275 -7.97 -4.94 -30.99
C PRO A 275 -7.25 -3.79 -30.28
N VAL A 276 -7.03 -2.68 -30.99
CA VAL A 276 -6.32 -1.50 -30.46
C VAL A 276 -7.21 -0.25 -30.38
N SER A 277 -8.53 -0.43 -30.32
CA SER A 277 -9.50 0.68 -30.25
C SER A 277 -9.36 1.51 -28.97
N LYS A 278 -9.03 0.88 -27.84
CA LYS A 278 -8.73 1.57 -26.57
C LYS A 278 -7.32 2.16 -26.50
N VAL A 279 -6.46 1.88 -27.49
CA VAL A 279 -5.03 2.19 -27.41
C VAL A 279 -4.72 3.61 -27.88
N LYS A 280 -4.25 4.45 -26.95
CA LYS A 280 -3.70 5.77 -27.22
C LYS A 280 -2.18 5.74 -27.19
N VAL A 281 -1.56 6.34 -28.21
CA VAL A 281 -0.10 6.46 -28.27
C VAL A 281 0.31 7.70 -27.50
N ILE A 282 1.17 7.52 -26.50
CA ILE A 282 1.81 8.61 -25.77
C ILE A 282 3.25 8.78 -26.26
N ARG A 283 3.75 10.01 -26.26
CA ARG A 283 5.17 10.27 -26.51
C ARG A 283 5.92 10.05 -25.21
N GLU A 284 6.83 9.09 -25.20
CA GLU A 284 7.81 8.98 -24.12
C GLU A 284 8.68 10.23 -24.13
N ARG A 285 8.72 10.97 -23.02
CA ARG A 285 9.75 11.99 -22.83
C ARG A 285 11.05 11.24 -22.60
N LYS A 286 11.99 11.35 -23.54
CA LYS A 286 13.35 10.84 -23.31
C LYS A 286 13.92 11.57 -22.10
N LYS A 287 14.45 10.82 -21.13
CA LYS A 287 15.36 11.36 -20.11
C LYS A 287 16.55 11.97 -20.85
N GLU A 288 16.63 13.29 -20.93
CA GLU A 288 17.89 13.96 -21.18
C GLU A 288 18.74 13.74 -19.93
N TYR A 289 19.55 12.68 -19.96
CA TYR A 289 20.65 12.56 -19.02
C TYR A 289 21.60 13.72 -19.33
N GLU A 290 21.59 14.75 -18.48
CA GLU A 290 22.64 15.76 -18.47
C GLU A 290 23.97 15.03 -18.22
N SER A 291 24.85 15.13 -19.22
CA SER A 291 26.23 14.64 -19.27
C SER A 291 27.16 15.43 -18.36
#